data_AF-A0A7S0AC32-F1
#
_entry.id   AF-A0A7S0AC32-F1
#
_cell.length_a   1.000
_cell.length_b   1.000
_cell.length_c   1.000
_cell.angle_alpha   90.00
_cell.angle_beta   90.00
_cell.angle_gamma   90.00
#
_symmetry.space_group_name_H-M   'P 1'
#
loop_
_entity.id
_entity.type
_entity.pdbx_description
1 polymer ?
#
loop_
_entity_poly.entity_id
_entity_poly.type
_entity_poly.pdbx_seq_one_letter_code
_entity_poly.pdbx_strand_id
1 'polypeptide(L)'
;MAGATGATTGAGAGVGGSTNIRAACLCAASATALVLAMWLAWPRRLKASREEALAALRLLREECASIYVEVAAQAVAAGLSEPHVRSPAAKALAAAAAAAAAAGGAKAKTGTSGAERDAGPSESTEVTASDKLRQAAQQPLVLEGALREAAARAAVALPDGLTAEDLEAELARFAEDPEVRRGTEEVRQMHEACLEGRAPAALCDETGGGTAAQEPWAAEEVLRLLRELASAKARAVRGLVSAARAAGAGGKEAQCLGAQVVHACAKAEDEVWERHWPGNGSRRRRFLPALERFSADDRRFRERRAVAERELEAIAALAATGQRPPNGV
;
A
#
# COMPACT_ATOMS: atom_id res chain seq x y z
N MET A 1 51.02 31.43 -36.93
CA MET A 1 52.41 31.91 -36.76
C MET A 1 53.12 30.95 -35.83
N ALA A 2 54.29 30.47 -36.29
CA ALA A 2 55.47 29.99 -35.55
C ALA A 2 55.24 29.00 -34.37
N GLY A 3 55.73 27.76 -34.38
CA GLY A 3 57.14 27.37 -34.57
C GLY A 3 57.85 27.46 -33.20
N ALA A 4 58.67 26.53 -32.70
CA ALA A 4 59.29 25.33 -33.22
C ALA A 4 59.90 24.56 -32.02
N THR A 5 60.28 23.28 -32.23
CA THR A 5 61.47 22.57 -31.68
C THR A 5 61.76 22.67 -30.16
N GLY A 6 61.85 21.61 -29.36
CA GLY A 6 62.44 20.29 -29.59
C GLY A 6 63.54 20.06 -28.55
N ALA A 7 63.59 18.90 -27.90
CA ALA A 7 64.82 18.34 -27.29
C ALA A 7 64.57 16.92 -26.78
N THR A 8 65.26 15.99 -27.42
CA THR A 8 65.54 14.61 -27.04
C THR A 8 66.52 14.54 -25.85
N THR A 9 66.28 13.63 -24.91
CA THR A 9 67.35 12.94 -24.17
C THR A 9 66.89 11.55 -23.77
N GLY A 10 67.63 10.54 -24.22
CA GLY A 10 67.40 9.14 -23.89
C GLY A 10 68.25 8.65 -22.72
N ALA A 11 67.80 7.54 -22.14
CA ALA A 11 68.55 6.49 -21.44
C ALA A 11 67.50 5.39 -21.18
N GLY A 12 67.59 4.16 -21.66
CA GLY A 12 68.75 3.28 -21.62
C GLY A 12 68.72 2.50 -20.31
N ALA A 13 68.08 1.32 -20.30
CA ALA A 13 68.44 0.14 -19.49
C ALA A 13 67.25 -0.84 -19.45
N GLY A 14 67.49 -2.06 -19.93
CA GLY A 14 66.53 -3.15 -19.79
C GLY A 14 66.30 -3.52 -18.33
N VAL A 15 65.07 -3.93 -18.05
CA VAL A 15 64.80 -4.93 -17.04
C VAL A 15 63.96 -5.98 -17.73
N GLY A 16 64.59 -7.10 -18.04
CA GLY A 16 63.90 -8.38 -18.20
C GLY A 16 63.24 -8.68 -16.86
N GLY A 17 62.06 -8.12 -16.65
CA GLY A 17 61.16 -8.55 -15.59
C GLY A 17 60.49 -9.78 -16.14
N SER A 18 60.98 -10.96 -15.75
CA SER A 18 60.19 -12.18 -15.76
C SER A 18 58.85 -11.83 -15.11
N THR A 19 57.84 -11.46 -15.90
CA THR A 19 56.47 -11.31 -15.44
C THR A 19 56.13 -12.68 -14.92
N ASN A 20 56.20 -12.80 -13.59
CA ASN A 20 56.14 -14.06 -12.89
C ASN A 20 54.91 -14.80 -13.42
N ILE A 21 55.12 -15.81 -14.26
CA ILE A 21 54.06 -16.69 -14.77
C ILE A 21 53.25 -17.21 -13.58
N ARG A 22 53.92 -17.37 -12.43
CA ARG A 22 53.34 -17.66 -11.13
C ARG A 22 52.31 -16.62 -10.64
N ALA A 23 52.55 -15.32 -10.81
CA ALA A 23 51.60 -14.26 -10.43
C ALA A 23 50.38 -14.21 -11.36
N ALA A 24 50.57 -14.40 -12.67
CA ALA A 24 49.47 -14.52 -13.62
C ALA A 24 48.62 -15.78 -13.37
N CYS A 25 49.25 -16.92 -13.05
CA CYS A 25 48.54 -18.15 -12.68
C CYS A 25 47.78 -18.02 -11.34
N LEU A 26 48.32 -17.29 -10.35
CA LEU A 26 47.65 -17.06 -9.08
C LEU A 26 46.39 -16.17 -9.23
N CYS A 27 46.44 -15.16 -10.10
CA CYS A 27 45.25 -14.34 -10.42
C CYS A 27 44.20 -15.10 -11.23
N ALA A 28 44.61 -15.97 -12.15
CA ALA A 28 43.69 -16.82 -12.90
C ALA A 28 43.01 -17.85 -11.99
N ALA A 29 43.78 -18.49 -11.10
CA ALA A 29 43.25 -19.46 -10.15
C ALA A 29 42.26 -18.83 -9.16
N SER A 30 42.55 -17.62 -8.66
CA SER A 30 41.64 -16.91 -7.74
C SER A 30 40.33 -16.48 -8.41
N ALA A 31 40.38 -16.03 -9.67
CA ALA A 31 39.18 -15.71 -10.44
C ALA A 31 38.32 -16.96 -10.69
N THR A 32 38.92 -18.09 -11.07
CA THR A 32 38.17 -19.35 -11.24
C THR A 32 37.61 -19.89 -9.93
N ALA A 33 38.34 -19.74 -8.82
CA ALA A 33 37.86 -20.13 -7.50
C ALA A 33 36.70 -19.25 -7.03
N LEU A 34 36.73 -17.94 -7.32
CA LEU A 34 35.62 -17.03 -7.06
C LEU A 34 34.40 -17.35 -7.91
N VAL A 35 34.57 -17.64 -9.20
CA VAL A 35 33.46 -18.04 -10.08
C VAL A 35 32.87 -19.37 -9.66
N LEU A 36 33.71 -20.37 -9.32
CA LEU A 36 33.25 -21.66 -8.80
C LEU A 36 32.60 -21.53 -7.42
N ALA A 37 33.17 -20.73 -6.52
CA ALA A 37 32.58 -20.44 -5.22
C ALA A 37 31.26 -19.69 -5.38
N MET A 38 31.16 -18.76 -6.33
CA MET A 38 29.92 -18.04 -6.63
C MET A 38 28.90 -18.92 -7.37
N TRP A 39 29.32 -19.93 -8.11
CA TRP A 39 28.45 -20.92 -8.78
C TRP A 39 27.98 -22.03 -7.83
N LEU A 40 28.82 -22.42 -6.87
CA LEU A 40 28.49 -23.40 -5.82
C LEU A 40 27.75 -22.75 -4.64
N ALA A 41 28.05 -21.50 -4.33
CA ALA A 41 27.29 -20.65 -3.41
C ALA A 41 26.12 -19.95 -4.14
N TRP A 42 26.02 -20.07 -5.46
CA TRP A 42 24.77 -19.81 -6.17
C TRP A 42 23.80 -20.80 -5.57
N PRO A 43 22.82 -20.35 -4.78
CA PRO A 43 21.98 -21.29 -4.09
C PRO A 43 21.35 -22.13 -5.20
N ARG A 44 21.35 -23.45 -5.03
CA ARG A 44 20.36 -24.29 -5.71
C ARG A 44 19.01 -23.86 -5.16
N ARG A 45 18.58 -22.63 -5.51
CA ARG A 45 17.37 -21.99 -5.04
C ARG A 45 16.29 -22.99 -5.37
N LEU A 46 15.54 -23.37 -4.35
CA LEU A 46 14.38 -24.22 -4.50
C LEU A 46 13.54 -23.56 -5.59
N LYS A 47 13.48 -24.21 -6.76
CA LYS A 47 12.75 -23.67 -7.90
C LYS A 47 11.29 -23.89 -7.58
N ALA A 48 10.53 -22.81 -7.46
CA ALA A 48 9.09 -22.93 -7.31
C ALA A 48 8.52 -23.65 -8.54
N SER A 49 7.52 -24.50 -8.34
CA SER A 49 6.78 -25.08 -9.44
C SER A 49 5.96 -23.99 -10.16
N ARG A 50 5.53 -24.28 -11.39
CA ARG A 50 4.60 -23.40 -12.13
C ARG A 50 3.33 -23.12 -11.32
N GLU A 51 2.80 -24.15 -10.66
CA GLU A 51 1.57 -24.07 -9.87
C GLU A 51 1.75 -23.20 -8.62
N GLU A 52 2.90 -23.31 -7.95
CA GLU A 52 3.27 -22.46 -6.81
C GLU A 52 3.43 -21.00 -7.25
N ALA A 53 4.09 -20.73 -8.38
CA ALA A 53 4.22 -19.38 -8.93
C ALA A 53 2.86 -18.77 -9.28
N LEU A 54 1.94 -19.55 -9.87
CA LEU A 54 0.58 -19.10 -10.15
C LEU A 54 -0.25 -18.90 -8.87
N ALA A 55 -0.08 -19.76 -7.86
CA ALA A 55 -0.72 -19.59 -6.56
C ALA A 55 -0.23 -18.30 -5.87
N ALA A 56 1.08 -18.06 -5.87
CA ALA A 56 1.67 -16.84 -5.35
C ALA A 56 1.22 -15.59 -6.13
N LEU A 57 1.10 -15.67 -7.46
CA LEU A 57 0.57 -14.57 -8.27
C LEU A 57 -0.91 -14.26 -7.96
N ARG A 58 -1.73 -15.30 -7.73
CA ARG A 58 -3.13 -15.13 -7.30
C ARG A 58 -3.20 -14.47 -5.92
N LEU A 59 -2.36 -14.89 -4.98
CA LEU A 59 -2.26 -14.27 -3.66
C LEU A 59 -1.80 -12.82 -3.75
N LEU A 60 -0.77 -12.53 -4.55
CA LEU A 60 -0.28 -11.18 -4.81
C LEU A 60 -1.41 -10.29 -5.33
N ARG A 61 -2.20 -10.79 -6.28
CA ARG A 61 -3.37 -10.08 -6.80
C ARG A 61 -4.39 -9.77 -5.71
N GLU A 62 -4.70 -10.72 -4.84
CA GLU A 62 -5.64 -10.51 -3.73
C GLU A 62 -5.09 -9.51 -2.68
N GLU A 63 -3.81 -9.58 -2.32
CA GLU A 63 -3.16 -8.64 -1.39
C GLU A 63 -3.09 -7.23 -1.99
N CYS A 64 -2.67 -7.09 -3.25
CA CYS A 64 -2.67 -5.81 -3.96
C CYS A 64 -4.07 -5.19 -4.03
N ALA A 65 -5.09 -5.98 -4.35
CA ALA A 65 -6.47 -5.50 -4.37
C ALA A 65 -6.90 -4.94 -3.01
N SER A 66 -6.59 -5.63 -1.91
CA SER A 66 -6.88 -5.15 -0.55
C SER A 66 -6.17 -3.81 -0.26
N ILE A 67 -4.89 -3.69 -0.60
CA ILE A 67 -4.11 -2.48 -0.39
C ILE A 67 -4.65 -1.31 -1.23
N TYR A 68 -4.94 -1.54 -2.51
CA TYR A 68 -5.47 -0.48 -3.36
C TYR A 68 -6.85 -0.01 -2.93
N VAL A 69 -7.69 -0.90 -2.40
CA VAL A 69 -8.98 -0.54 -1.82
C VAL A 69 -8.78 0.35 -0.59
N GLU A 70 -7.82 0.02 0.27
CA GLU A 70 -7.50 0.84 1.44
C GLU A 70 -6.94 2.22 1.04
N VAL A 71 -6.00 2.27 0.09
CA VAL A 71 -5.45 3.53 -0.44
C VAL A 71 -6.55 4.38 -1.06
N ALA A 72 -7.44 3.79 -1.85
CA ALA A 72 -8.58 4.49 -2.45
C ALA A 72 -9.54 5.04 -1.38
N ALA A 73 -9.83 4.27 -0.33
CA ALA A 73 -10.66 4.71 0.79
C ALA A 73 -10.01 5.87 1.56
N GLN A 74 -8.71 5.80 1.83
CA GLN A 74 -7.96 6.88 2.48
C GLN A 74 -7.91 8.15 1.63
N ALA A 75 -7.73 8.00 0.31
CA ALA A 75 -7.81 9.09 -0.66
C ALA A 75 -9.17 9.80 -0.64
N VAL A 76 -10.27 9.05 -0.58
CA VAL A 76 -11.63 9.60 -0.44
C VAL A 76 -11.80 10.32 0.89
N ALA A 77 -11.36 9.71 1.99
CA ALA A 77 -11.44 10.31 3.32
C ALA A 77 -10.63 11.62 3.43
N ALA A 78 -9.50 11.71 2.74
CA ALA A 78 -8.67 12.91 2.66
C ALA A 78 -9.22 14.00 1.72
N GLY A 79 -10.34 13.75 1.03
CA GLY A 79 -10.91 14.67 0.04
C GLY A 79 -10.03 14.86 -1.20
N LEU A 80 -9.11 13.92 -1.44
CA LEU A 80 -8.15 13.95 -2.55
C LEU A 80 -8.73 13.30 -3.81
N SER A 81 -9.72 12.41 -3.64
CA SER A 81 -10.54 11.90 -4.72
C SER A 81 -11.60 12.94 -5.06
N GLU A 82 -11.54 13.52 -6.27
CA GLU A 82 -12.74 14.14 -6.82
C GLU A 82 -13.82 13.06 -6.87
N PRO A 83 -15.06 13.34 -6.46
CA PRO A 83 -16.15 12.43 -6.68
C PRO A 83 -16.35 12.34 -8.19
N HIS A 84 -15.62 11.42 -8.84
CA HIS A 84 -15.93 10.86 -10.15
C HIS A 84 -17.17 9.95 -10.04
N VAL A 85 -18.11 10.39 -9.21
CA VAL A 85 -19.43 9.87 -9.05
C VAL A 85 -20.21 10.41 -10.24
N ARG A 86 -20.27 9.58 -11.27
CA ARG A 86 -21.33 9.57 -12.30
C ARG A 86 -22.73 9.37 -11.71
N SER A 87 -22.98 9.63 -10.43
CA SER A 87 -24.34 9.68 -9.88
C SER A 87 -24.88 11.11 -9.99
N PRO A 88 -25.99 11.33 -10.72
CA PRO A 88 -26.68 12.61 -10.73
C PRO A 88 -27.08 13.06 -9.32
N ALA A 89 -27.18 12.15 -8.34
CA ALA A 89 -27.44 12.50 -6.94
C ALA A 89 -26.26 13.22 -6.26
N ALA A 90 -25.01 12.87 -6.60
CA ALA A 90 -23.83 13.55 -6.05
C ALA A 90 -23.63 14.94 -6.68
N LYS A 91 -23.92 15.07 -7.99
CA LYS A 91 -24.01 16.39 -8.65
C LYS A 91 -25.12 17.25 -8.03
N ALA A 92 -26.28 16.67 -7.72
CA ALA A 92 -27.37 17.39 -7.07
C ALA A 92 -27.00 17.83 -5.64
N LEU A 93 -26.28 17.01 -4.88
CA LEU A 93 -25.84 17.37 -3.53
C LEU A 93 -24.75 18.46 -3.55
N ALA A 94 -23.79 18.36 -4.47
CA ALA A 94 -22.75 19.37 -4.66
C ALA A 94 -23.34 20.70 -5.17
N ALA A 95 -24.30 20.65 -6.10
CA ALA A 95 -25.04 21.82 -6.56
C ALA A 95 -25.92 22.42 -5.44
N ALA A 96 -26.53 21.59 -4.59
CA ALA A 96 -27.32 22.05 -3.45
C ALA A 96 -26.42 22.69 -2.36
N ALA A 97 -25.22 22.15 -2.12
CA ALA A 97 -24.25 22.74 -1.20
C ALA A 97 -23.69 24.07 -1.74
N ALA A 98 -23.39 24.15 -3.04
CA ALA A 98 -22.98 25.40 -3.69
C ALA A 98 -24.11 26.45 -3.70
N ALA A 99 -25.36 26.03 -3.92
CA ALA A 99 -26.54 26.90 -3.84
C ALA A 99 -26.81 27.37 -2.40
N ALA A 100 -26.59 26.52 -1.39
CA ALA A 100 -26.70 26.90 0.02
C ALA A 100 -25.61 27.90 0.44
N ALA A 101 -24.38 27.74 -0.08
CA ALA A 101 -23.30 28.71 0.12
C ALA A 101 -23.61 30.07 -0.54
N ALA A 102 -24.21 30.06 -1.74
CA ALA A 102 -24.68 31.28 -2.41
C ALA A 102 -25.86 31.95 -1.69
N ALA A 103 -26.76 31.16 -1.08
CA ALA A 103 -27.91 31.67 -0.33
C ALA A 103 -27.53 32.24 1.05
N GLY A 104 -26.39 31.82 1.64
CA GLY A 104 -25.87 32.35 2.90
C GLY A 104 -25.17 33.72 2.79
N GLY A 105 -24.94 34.22 1.57
CA GLY A 105 -24.17 35.45 1.31
C GLY A 105 -24.98 36.76 1.24
N ALA A 106 -26.26 36.76 1.58
CA ALA A 106 -27.13 37.93 1.42
C ALA A 106 -27.40 38.70 2.72
N LYS A 107 -26.36 39.27 3.36
CA LYS A 107 -26.48 40.51 4.17
C LYS A 107 -25.13 41.08 4.65
N ALA A 108 -24.63 42.10 3.96
CA ALA A 108 -24.03 43.35 4.50
C ALA A 108 -23.35 44.10 3.33
N LYS A 109 -23.99 45.11 2.73
CA LYS A 109 -23.96 46.53 3.09
C LYS A 109 -22.89 47.32 2.30
N THR A 110 -23.39 48.03 1.29
CA THR A 110 -23.01 49.38 0.81
C THR A 110 -21.67 49.97 1.27
N GLY A 111 -20.79 50.26 0.30
CA GLY A 111 -19.60 51.12 0.46
C GLY A 111 -18.95 51.44 -0.89
N THR A 112 -19.00 52.71 -1.26
CA THR A 112 -18.69 53.31 -2.57
C THR A 112 -17.19 53.44 -2.88
N SER A 113 -16.89 53.38 -4.19
CA SER A 113 -15.79 53.96 -4.98
C SER A 113 -14.34 53.47 -4.81
N GLY A 114 -13.80 53.00 -5.95
CA GLY A 114 -12.69 53.68 -6.60
C GLY A 114 -11.33 53.02 -6.51
N ALA A 115 -11.01 52.16 -7.48
CA ALA A 115 -9.71 52.12 -8.17
C ALA A 115 -9.69 50.96 -9.18
N GLU A 116 -9.79 51.30 -10.46
CA GLU A 116 -9.35 50.43 -11.56
C GLU A 116 -7.87 50.11 -11.38
N ARG A 117 -7.55 48.82 -11.24
CA ARG A 117 -6.25 48.27 -11.64
C ARG A 117 -6.48 46.98 -12.39
N ASP A 118 -6.02 46.99 -13.63
CA ASP A 118 -5.79 45.85 -14.52
C ASP A 118 -5.31 44.62 -13.74
N ALA A 119 -6.19 43.64 -13.62
CA ALA A 119 -5.83 42.29 -13.23
C ALA A 119 -5.70 41.48 -14.53
N GLY A 120 -4.45 41.28 -14.97
CA GLY A 120 -4.16 40.29 -16.00
C GLY A 120 -4.66 38.90 -15.58
N PRO A 121 -5.01 38.03 -16.53
CA PRO A 121 -5.51 36.70 -16.22
C PRO A 121 -4.36 35.88 -15.62
N SER A 122 -4.33 35.81 -14.29
CA SER A 122 -3.52 34.84 -13.58
C SER A 122 -4.18 33.48 -13.80
N GLU A 123 -3.73 32.77 -14.84
CA GLU A 123 -3.87 31.31 -14.96
C GLU A 123 -3.17 30.67 -13.76
N SER A 124 -3.83 30.68 -12.60
CA SER A 124 -3.52 29.74 -11.54
C SER A 124 -4.00 28.39 -12.04
N THR A 125 -3.09 27.61 -12.63
CA THR A 125 -3.28 26.19 -12.90
C THR A 125 -3.64 25.54 -11.58
N GLU A 126 -4.94 25.40 -11.33
CA GLU A 126 -5.48 24.82 -10.12
C GLU A 126 -5.10 23.35 -10.14
N VAL A 127 -3.98 23.02 -9.49
CA VAL A 127 -3.51 21.64 -9.32
C VAL A 127 -4.65 20.90 -8.65
N THR A 128 -5.33 20.07 -9.44
CA THR A 128 -6.57 19.41 -9.03
C THR A 128 -6.29 18.50 -7.84
N ALA A 129 -7.31 18.18 -7.05
CA ALA A 129 -7.17 17.20 -5.97
C ALA A 129 -6.62 15.86 -6.52
N SER A 130 -7.00 15.52 -7.76
CA SER A 130 -6.45 14.40 -8.52
C SER A 130 -4.95 14.52 -8.76
N ASP A 131 -4.43 15.70 -9.10
CA ASP A 131 -2.98 15.90 -9.28
C ASP A 131 -2.20 15.80 -7.96
N LYS A 132 -2.78 16.26 -6.84
CA LYS A 132 -2.17 16.10 -5.50
C LYS A 132 -2.19 14.66 -5.02
N LEU A 133 -3.28 13.94 -5.27
CA LEU A 133 -3.39 12.51 -4.99
C LEU A 133 -2.41 11.73 -5.84
N ARG A 134 -2.31 12.07 -7.13
CA ARG A 134 -1.32 11.52 -8.04
C ARG A 134 0.09 11.80 -7.52
N GLN A 135 0.40 13.01 -7.08
CA GLN A 135 1.72 13.35 -6.52
C GLN A 135 2.01 12.62 -5.20
N ALA A 136 1.00 12.41 -4.34
CA ALA A 136 1.14 11.66 -3.08
C ALA A 136 1.24 10.15 -3.30
N ALA A 137 0.43 9.58 -4.20
CA ALA A 137 0.48 8.18 -4.60
C ALA A 137 1.72 7.85 -5.45
N GLN A 138 2.23 8.85 -6.19
CA GLN A 138 3.53 8.82 -6.86
C GLN A 138 4.69 9.06 -5.90
N GLN A 139 4.48 9.29 -4.59
CA GLN A 139 5.58 9.13 -3.64
C GLN A 139 5.97 7.66 -3.67
N PRO A 140 7.04 7.28 -4.40
CA PRO A 140 7.24 5.90 -4.82
C PRO A 140 7.35 4.99 -3.60
N LEU A 141 7.93 5.53 -2.52
CA LEU A 141 8.24 4.83 -1.29
C LEU A 141 7.03 4.21 -0.57
N VAL A 142 5.85 4.84 -0.60
CA VAL A 142 4.68 4.33 0.14
C VAL A 142 4.03 3.17 -0.61
N LEU A 143 3.78 3.36 -1.90
CA LEU A 143 3.13 2.35 -2.72
C LEU A 143 4.06 1.18 -3.02
N GLU A 144 5.33 1.45 -3.33
CA GLU A 144 6.36 0.44 -3.53
C GLU A 144 6.62 -0.35 -2.23
N GLY A 145 6.60 0.31 -1.07
CA GLY A 145 6.65 -0.35 0.22
C GLY A 145 5.49 -1.31 0.43
N ALA A 146 4.27 -0.87 0.17
CA ALA A 146 3.06 -1.69 0.29
C ALA A 146 3.06 -2.86 -0.71
N LEU A 147 3.56 -2.66 -1.93
CA LEU A 147 3.69 -3.72 -2.94
C LEU A 147 4.76 -4.74 -2.58
N ARG A 148 5.89 -4.31 -2.02
CA ARG A 148 6.90 -5.25 -1.47
C ARG A 148 6.33 -6.05 -0.31
N GLU A 149 5.52 -5.43 0.54
CA GLU A 149 4.84 -6.15 1.62
C GLU A 149 3.83 -7.15 1.09
N ALA A 150 3.03 -6.78 0.08
CA ALA A 150 2.12 -7.70 -0.61
C ALA A 150 2.88 -8.88 -1.24
N ALA A 151 4.02 -8.62 -1.88
CA ALA A 151 4.89 -9.64 -2.44
C ALA A 151 5.48 -10.56 -1.36
N ALA A 152 5.90 -10.00 -0.22
CA ALA A 152 6.40 -10.79 0.91
C ALA A 152 5.32 -11.70 1.50
N ARG A 153 4.06 -11.22 1.58
CA ARG A 153 2.92 -12.04 2.01
C ARG A 153 2.54 -13.08 0.96
N ALA A 154 2.60 -12.76 -0.32
CA ALA A 154 2.32 -13.70 -1.40
C ALA A 154 3.39 -14.81 -1.50
N ALA A 155 4.64 -14.51 -1.12
CA ALA A 155 5.74 -15.46 -1.10
C ALA A 155 5.51 -16.66 -0.17
N VAL A 156 4.54 -16.61 0.76
CA VAL A 156 4.18 -17.78 1.61
C VAL A 156 3.58 -18.95 0.82
N ALA A 157 3.15 -18.74 -0.43
CA ALA A 157 2.76 -19.83 -1.33
C ALA A 157 3.94 -20.48 -2.05
N LEU A 158 5.14 -19.91 -1.92
CA LEU A 158 6.36 -20.51 -2.41
C LEU A 158 6.94 -21.49 -1.37
N PRO A 159 7.83 -22.41 -1.77
CA PRO A 159 8.57 -23.26 -0.85
C PRO A 159 9.26 -22.48 0.28
N ASP A 160 9.32 -23.12 1.47
CA ASP A 160 9.92 -22.54 2.67
C ASP A 160 11.31 -21.92 2.41
N GLY A 161 11.49 -20.67 2.85
CA GLY A 161 12.74 -19.93 2.73
C GLY A 161 12.87 -19.03 1.50
N LEU A 162 11.86 -19.01 0.62
CA LEU A 162 11.79 -18.05 -0.48
C LEU A 162 11.17 -16.72 -0.01
N THR A 163 11.67 -15.63 -0.59
CA THR A 163 11.36 -14.24 -0.23
C THR A 163 10.53 -13.54 -1.30
N ALA A 164 10.15 -12.27 -1.06
CA ALA A 164 9.51 -11.43 -2.07
C ALA A 164 10.37 -11.28 -3.35
N GLU A 165 11.70 -11.18 -3.20
CA GLU A 165 12.63 -11.08 -4.33
C GLU A 165 12.65 -12.37 -5.14
N ASP A 166 12.51 -13.52 -4.47
CA ASP A 166 12.37 -14.81 -5.14
C ASP A 166 11.08 -14.91 -5.94
N LEU A 167 9.98 -14.37 -5.42
CA LEU A 167 8.70 -14.31 -6.14
C LEU A 167 8.85 -13.55 -7.46
N GLU A 168 9.48 -12.36 -7.44
CA GLU A 168 9.73 -11.58 -8.67
C GLU A 168 10.60 -12.37 -9.67
N ALA A 169 11.66 -13.02 -9.19
CA ALA A 169 12.53 -13.84 -10.04
C ALA A 169 11.80 -15.05 -10.64
N GLU A 170 10.93 -15.70 -9.87
CA GLU A 170 10.11 -16.83 -10.32
C GLU A 170 9.05 -16.38 -11.35
N LEU A 171 8.39 -15.24 -11.14
CA LEU A 171 7.47 -14.66 -12.12
C LEU A 171 8.19 -14.29 -13.43
N ALA A 172 9.38 -13.70 -13.34
CA ALA A 172 10.21 -13.41 -14.51
C ALA A 172 10.61 -14.69 -15.27
N ARG A 173 10.88 -15.79 -14.55
CA ARG A 173 11.20 -17.08 -15.16
C ARG A 173 10.04 -17.67 -15.95
N PHE A 174 8.81 -17.45 -15.49
CA PHE A 174 7.58 -17.91 -16.16
C PHE A 174 6.90 -16.81 -16.99
N ALA A 175 7.61 -15.76 -17.40
CA ALA A 175 7.03 -14.62 -18.13
C ALA A 175 6.36 -14.99 -19.46
N GLU A 176 6.82 -16.05 -20.12
CA GLU A 176 6.23 -16.57 -21.36
C GLU A 176 4.97 -17.42 -21.13
N ASP A 177 4.67 -17.79 -19.89
CA ASP A 177 3.45 -18.52 -19.56
C ASP A 177 2.22 -17.61 -19.71
N PRO A 178 1.19 -18.01 -20.49
CA PRO A 178 0.04 -17.15 -20.75
C PRO A 178 -0.78 -16.83 -19.49
N GLU A 179 -0.82 -17.72 -18.50
CA GLU A 179 -1.53 -17.49 -17.25
C GLU A 179 -0.77 -16.53 -16.33
N VAL A 180 0.56 -16.66 -16.26
CA VAL A 180 1.42 -15.72 -15.52
C VAL A 180 1.32 -14.33 -16.15
N ARG A 181 1.49 -14.23 -17.47
CA ARG A 181 1.37 -12.95 -18.20
C ARG A 181 0.03 -12.28 -17.97
N ARG A 182 -1.08 -13.04 -18.02
CA ARG A 182 -2.42 -12.51 -17.72
C ARG A 182 -2.51 -11.99 -16.29
N GLY A 183 -2.06 -12.77 -15.30
CA GLY A 183 -2.12 -12.36 -13.89
C GLY A 183 -1.24 -11.14 -13.58
N THR A 184 -0.04 -11.05 -14.16
CA THR A 184 0.83 -9.87 -14.03
C THR A 184 0.19 -8.63 -14.65
N GLU A 185 -0.43 -8.78 -15.82
CA GLU A 185 -1.17 -7.70 -16.48
C GLU A 185 -2.37 -7.23 -15.64
N GLU A 186 -3.12 -8.14 -15.01
CA GLU A 186 -4.21 -7.79 -14.10
C GLU A 186 -3.71 -6.97 -12.89
N VAL A 187 -2.57 -7.36 -12.29
CA VAL A 187 -1.95 -6.60 -11.20
C VAL A 187 -1.54 -5.19 -11.66
N ARG A 188 -0.98 -5.08 -12.87
CA ARG A 188 -0.64 -3.78 -13.48
C ARG A 188 -1.88 -2.92 -13.70
N GLN A 189 -2.97 -3.49 -14.22
CA GLN A 189 -4.21 -2.76 -14.45
C GLN A 189 -4.85 -2.28 -13.14
N MET A 190 -4.82 -3.10 -12.07
CA MET A 190 -5.25 -2.65 -10.74
C MET A 190 -4.42 -1.48 -10.21
N HIS A 191 -3.10 -1.53 -10.44
CA HIS A 191 -2.19 -0.46 -10.08
C HIS A 191 -2.53 0.84 -10.80
N GLU A 192 -2.66 0.79 -12.13
CA GLU A 192 -3.03 1.94 -12.96
C GLU A 192 -4.40 2.50 -12.58
N ALA A 193 -5.39 1.65 -12.34
CA ALA A 193 -6.71 2.06 -11.86
C ALA A 193 -6.63 2.80 -10.52
N CYS A 194 -5.83 2.29 -9.57
CA CYS A 194 -5.61 2.95 -8.28
C CYS A 194 -4.96 4.33 -8.45
N LEU A 195 -3.94 4.44 -9.32
CA LEU A 195 -3.27 5.72 -9.60
C LEU A 195 -4.20 6.75 -10.26
N GLU A 196 -5.20 6.29 -11.01
CA GLU A 196 -6.22 7.14 -11.62
C GLU A 196 -7.41 7.44 -10.68
N GLY A 197 -7.39 6.93 -9.45
CA GLY A 197 -8.49 7.08 -8.49
C GLY A 197 -9.75 6.28 -8.86
N ARG A 198 -9.64 5.29 -9.75
CA ARG A 198 -10.73 4.36 -10.06
C ARG A 198 -10.78 3.27 -8.98
N ALA A 199 -11.97 3.03 -8.43
CA ALA A 199 -12.15 2.03 -7.37
C ALA A 199 -11.81 0.62 -7.89
N PRO A 200 -10.93 -0.14 -7.19
CA PRO A 200 -10.56 -1.51 -7.57
C PRO A 200 -11.72 -2.52 -7.45
N ALA A 201 -12.84 -2.13 -6.84
CA ALA A 201 -14.00 -2.99 -6.61
C ALA A 201 -14.52 -3.63 -7.92
N ALA A 202 -14.47 -2.90 -9.04
CA ALA A 202 -14.85 -3.43 -10.36
C ALA A 202 -13.91 -4.55 -10.88
N LEU A 203 -12.66 -4.61 -10.38
CA LEU A 203 -11.66 -5.60 -10.80
C LEU A 203 -11.70 -6.88 -9.94
N CYS A 204 -12.36 -6.83 -8.78
CA CYS A 204 -12.45 -7.97 -7.85
C CYS A 204 -13.60 -8.93 -8.16
N ASP A 205 -14.61 -8.49 -8.92
CA ASP A 205 -15.87 -9.24 -9.10
C ASP A 205 -15.88 -10.17 -10.35
N GLU A 206 -15.02 -9.99 -11.36
CA GLU A 206 -15.31 -10.58 -12.69
C GLU A 206 -14.39 -11.69 -13.22
N THR A 207 -13.15 -11.87 -12.77
CA THR A 207 -12.19 -12.72 -13.52
C THR A 207 -11.80 -14.06 -12.87
N GLY A 208 -12.33 -14.39 -11.70
CA GLY A 208 -11.91 -15.57 -10.94
C GLY A 208 -12.80 -16.80 -11.10
N GLY A 209 -13.15 -17.23 -12.32
CA GLY A 209 -13.83 -18.50 -12.57
C GLY A 209 -13.03 -19.67 -11.99
N GLY A 210 -13.40 -20.13 -10.79
CA GLY A 210 -12.63 -21.13 -10.03
C GLY A 210 -13.37 -21.63 -8.79
N THR A 211 -14.51 -22.28 -9.01
CA THR A 211 -14.93 -23.55 -8.36
C THR A 211 -14.54 -23.83 -6.90
N ALA A 212 -14.83 -22.93 -5.98
CA ALA A 212 -15.26 -23.31 -4.64
C ALA A 212 -16.30 -22.31 -4.20
N ALA A 213 -17.45 -22.80 -3.74
CA ALA A 213 -18.54 -22.02 -3.18
C ALA A 213 -18.05 -21.27 -1.92
N GLN A 214 -17.27 -20.21 -2.11
CA GLN A 214 -16.95 -19.29 -1.06
C GLN A 214 -18.21 -18.48 -0.82
N GLU A 215 -18.79 -18.67 0.35
CA GLU A 215 -19.99 -17.95 0.77
C GLU A 215 -19.75 -16.45 0.56
N PRO A 216 -20.61 -15.77 -0.22
CA PRO A 216 -20.52 -14.34 -0.36
C PRO A 216 -20.71 -13.71 1.03
N TRP A 217 -19.89 -12.71 1.35
CA TRP A 217 -20.05 -11.92 2.56
C TRP A 217 -21.49 -11.42 2.67
N ALA A 218 -22.14 -11.62 3.82
CA ALA A 218 -23.41 -10.97 4.10
C ALA A 218 -23.18 -9.56 4.65
N ALA A 219 -24.01 -8.59 4.25
CA ALA A 219 -23.90 -7.20 4.72
C ALA A 219 -23.89 -7.10 6.27
N GLU A 220 -24.80 -7.82 6.94
CA GLU A 220 -24.84 -7.84 8.41
C GLU A 220 -23.58 -8.42 9.04
N GLU A 221 -23.03 -9.46 8.43
CA GLU A 221 -21.82 -10.12 8.88
C GLU A 221 -20.62 -9.19 8.78
N VAL A 222 -20.50 -8.44 7.68
CA VAL A 222 -19.43 -7.46 7.47
C VAL A 222 -19.48 -6.37 8.53
N LEU A 223 -20.67 -5.80 8.81
CA LEU A 223 -20.81 -4.76 9.84
C LEU A 223 -20.55 -5.30 11.26
N ARG A 224 -20.99 -6.53 11.55
CA ARG A 224 -20.70 -7.19 12.83
C ARG A 224 -19.20 -7.37 13.02
N LEU A 225 -18.51 -7.89 12.00
CA LEU A 225 -17.08 -8.15 12.06
C LEU A 225 -16.27 -6.84 12.15
N LEU A 226 -16.68 -5.79 11.44
CA LEU A 226 -16.07 -4.45 11.54
C LEU A 226 -16.08 -3.95 12.99
N ARG A 227 -17.23 -4.05 13.67
CA ARG A 227 -17.35 -3.65 15.08
C ARG A 227 -16.49 -4.50 16.01
N GLU A 228 -16.44 -5.81 15.78
CA GLU A 228 -15.65 -6.73 16.59
C GLU A 228 -14.15 -6.49 16.44
N LEU A 229 -13.67 -6.32 15.21
CA LEU A 229 -12.28 -5.99 14.90
C LEU A 229 -11.84 -4.71 15.62
N ALA A 230 -12.62 -3.66 15.49
CA ALA A 230 -12.25 -2.39 16.09
C ALA A 230 -12.42 -2.37 17.62
N SER A 231 -13.38 -3.11 18.17
CA SER A 231 -13.48 -3.34 19.63
C SER A 231 -12.28 -4.13 20.16
N ALA A 232 -11.77 -5.10 19.41
CA ALA A 232 -10.56 -5.86 19.78
C ALA A 232 -9.32 -4.96 19.74
N LYS A 233 -9.12 -4.19 18.65
CA LYS A 233 -8.02 -3.22 18.53
C LYS A 233 -8.04 -2.19 19.64
N ALA A 234 -9.20 -1.60 19.92
CA ALA A 234 -9.35 -0.64 21.01
C ALA A 234 -9.00 -1.21 22.39
N ARG A 235 -9.42 -2.46 22.68
CA ARG A 235 -9.05 -3.14 23.93
C ARG A 235 -7.55 -3.36 24.02
N ALA A 236 -6.92 -3.79 22.93
CA ALA A 236 -5.47 -3.99 22.88
C ALA A 236 -4.70 -2.68 23.11
N VAL A 237 -5.09 -1.60 22.43
CA VAL A 237 -4.50 -0.26 22.61
C VAL A 237 -4.68 0.23 24.05
N ARG A 238 -5.88 0.11 24.62
CA ARG A 238 -6.14 0.52 26.00
C ARG A 238 -5.28 -0.26 26.99
N GLY A 239 -5.18 -1.58 26.79
CA GLY A 239 -4.30 -2.45 27.60
C GLY A 239 -2.86 -1.95 27.56
N LEU A 240 -2.32 -1.74 26.36
CA LEU A 240 -0.97 -1.24 26.15
C LEU A 240 -0.74 0.14 26.81
N VAL A 241 -1.62 1.11 26.57
CA VAL A 241 -1.52 2.47 27.14
C VAL A 241 -1.61 2.42 28.66
N SER A 242 -2.51 1.61 29.22
CA SER A 242 -2.65 1.45 30.67
C SER A 242 -1.40 0.83 31.31
N ALA A 243 -0.80 -0.18 30.66
CA ALA A 243 0.43 -0.81 31.11
C ALA A 243 1.62 0.17 31.04
N ALA A 244 1.74 0.93 29.96
CA ALA A 244 2.77 1.96 29.81
C ALA A 244 2.64 3.05 30.90
N ARG A 245 1.43 3.50 31.21
CA ARG A 245 1.18 4.46 32.31
C ARG A 245 1.55 3.88 33.67
N ALA A 246 1.16 2.64 33.94
CA ALA A 246 1.48 1.96 35.20
C ALA A 246 3.00 1.76 35.38
N ALA A 247 3.72 1.53 34.28
CA ALA A 247 5.18 1.44 34.27
C ALA A 247 5.89 2.79 34.41
N GLY A 248 5.16 3.92 34.39
CA GLY A 248 5.76 5.26 34.42
C GLY A 248 6.55 5.59 33.15
N ALA A 249 6.15 5.02 32.00
CA ALA A 249 6.91 5.09 30.75
C ALA A 249 7.18 6.55 30.34
N GLY A 250 8.46 6.93 30.34
CA GLY A 250 8.91 8.28 29.99
C GLY A 250 9.62 8.33 28.63
N GLY A 251 9.67 9.53 28.03
CA GLY A 251 10.54 9.92 26.90
C GLY A 251 10.72 8.87 25.79
N LYS A 252 11.74 8.02 25.90
CA LYS A 252 12.09 7.00 24.90
C LYS A 252 11.07 5.85 24.81
N GLU A 253 10.46 5.45 25.92
CA GLU A 253 9.44 4.39 25.90
C GLU A 253 8.14 4.89 25.26
N ALA A 254 7.83 6.18 25.42
CA ALA A 254 6.74 6.84 24.70
C ALA A 254 7.00 6.91 23.18
N GLN A 255 8.27 7.02 22.74
CA GLN A 255 8.63 6.98 21.31
C GLN A 255 8.39 5.61 20.68
N CYS A 256 8.62 4.51 21.43
CA CYS A 256 8.35 3.15 20.96
C CYS A 256 6.86 2.77 21.01
N LEU A 257 6.03 3.54 21.72
CA LEU A 257 4.61 3.23 21.92
C LEU A 257 3.85 3.14 20.59
N GLY A 258 4.20 3.97 19.60
CA GLY A 258 3.57 3.93 18.28
C GLY A 258 3.71 2.57 17.58
N ALA A 259 4.93 2.03 17.53
CA ALA A 259 5.19 0.71 16.94
C ALA A 259 4.50 -0.42 17.74
N GLN A 260 4.50 -0.31 19.07
CA GLN A 260 3.81 -1.26 19.93
C GLN A 260 2.29 -1.24 19.74
N VAL A 261 1.69 -0.06 19.52
CA VAL A 261 0.27 0.09 19.19
C VAL A 261 -0.06 -0.62 17.89
N VAL A 262 0.73 -0.41 16.84
CA VAL A 262 0.54 -1.09 15.55
C VAL A 262 0.61 -2.61 15.72
N HIS A 263 1.61 -3.10 16.44
CA HIS A 263 1.76 -4.54 16.70
C HIS A 263 0.59 -5.11 17.52
N ALA A 264 0.15 -4.41 18.57
CA ALA A 264 -0.99 -4.82 19.39
C ALA A 264 -2.30 -4.85 18.58
N CYS A 265 -2.50 -3.89 17.68
CA CYS A 265 -3.64 -3.85 16.78
C CYS A 265 -3.62 -5.00 15.76
N ALA A 266 -2.46 -5.27 15.16
CA ALA A 266 -2.30 -6.38 14.21
C ALA A 266 -2.59 -7.72 14.90
N LYS A 267 -2.02 -7.94 16.09
CA LYS A 267 -2.27 -9.15 16.88
C LYS A 267 -3.75 -9.30 17.25
N ALA A 268 -4.41 -8.24 17.71
CA ALA A 268 -5.83 -8.28 18.07
C ALA A 268 -6.73 -8.56 16.86
N GLU A 269 -6.35 -8.07 15.69
CA GLU A 269 -7.02 -8.40 14.43
C GLU A 269 -6.84 -9.88 14.08
N ASP A 270 -5.61 -10.40 14.15
CA ASP A 270 -5.32 -11.81 13.87
C ASP A 270 -6.12 -12.74 14.80
N GLU A 271 -6.22 -12.41 16.09
CA GLU A 271 -7.02 -13.16 17.06
C GLU A 271 -8.53 -13.18 16.75
N VAL A 272 -9.07 -12.10 16.17
CA VAL A 272 -10.47 -12.06 15.73
C VAL A 272 -10.65 -12.93 14.48
N TRP A 273 -9.74 -12.83 13.52
CA TRP A 273 -9.80 -13.66 12.31
C TRP A 273 -9.70 -15.14 12.62
N GLU A 274 -8.75 -15.53 13.46
CA GLU A 274 -8.54 -16.93 13.84
C GLU A 274 -9.73 -17.52 14.62
N ARG A 275 -10.46 -16.69 15.38
CA ARG A 275 -11.68 -17.11 16.09
C ARG A 275 -12.83 -17.45 15.15
N HIS A 276 -13.03 -16.67 14.10
CA HIS A 276 -14.17 -16.86 13.19
C HIS A 276 -13.85 -17.79 12.02
N TRP A 277 -12.64 -17.71 11.48
CA TRP A 277 -12.20 -18.49 10.32
C TRP A 277 -10.73 -18.90 10.45
N PRO A 278 -10.44 -19.91 11.29
CA PRO A 278 -9.06 -20.35 11.55
C PRO A 278 -8.36 -20.74 10.25
N GLY A 279 -7.18 -20.15 10.01
CA GLY A 279 -6.38 -20.39 8.81
C GLY A 279 -6.97 -19.87 7.48
N ASN A 280 -8.11 -19.19 7.46
CA ASN A 280 -8.75 -18.71 6.22
C ASN A 280 -8.29 -17.30 5.84
N GLY A 281 -7.03 -17.18 5.40
CA GLY A 281 -6.47 -15.91 4.93
C GLY A 281 -7.24 -15.29 3.75
N SER A 282 -7.84 -16.11 2.89
CA SER A 282 -8.60 -15.63 1.72
C SER A 282 -9.85 -14.86 2.13
N ARG A 283 -10.56 -15.31 3.18
CA ARG A 283 -11.73 -14.58 3.70
C ARG A 283 -11.30 -13.23 4.27
N ARG A 284 -10.20 -13.18 5.02
CA ARG A 284 -9.60 -11.92 5.52
C ARG A 284 -9.29 -10.93 4.40
N ARG A 285 -8.57 -11.36 3.35
CA ARG A 285 -8.21 -10.50 2.20
C ARG A 285 -9.43 -9.90 1.48
N ARG A 286 -10.55 -10.64 1.43
CA ARG A 286 -11.77 -10.22 0.72
C ARG A 286 -12.69 -9.32 1.55
N PHE A 287 -12.40 -9.14 2.84
CA PHE A 287 -13.25 -8.36 3.74
C PHE A 287 -13.33 -6.88 3.35
N LEU A 288 -12.19 -6.22 3.13
CA LEU A 288 -12.16 -4.80 2.77
C LEU A 288 -12.85 -4.53 1.41
N PRO A 289 -12.56 -5.29 0.33
CA PRO A 289 -13.32 -5.18 -0.91
C PRO A 289 -14.83 -5.34 -0.71
N ALA A 290 -15.26 -6.31 0.09
CA ALA A 290 -16.68 -6.51 0.39
C ALA A 290 -17.30 -5.33 1.14
N LEU A 291 -16.59 -4.80 2.15
CA LEU A 291 -17.01 -3.62 2.92
C LEU A 291 -17.21 -2.40 2.01
N GLU A 292 -16.27 -2.14 1.10
CA GLU A 292 -16.39 -1.02 0.17
C GLU A 292 -17.50 -1.23 -0.86
N ARG A 293 -17.63 -2.45 -1.41
CA ARG A 293 -18.73 -2.78 -2.33
C ARG A 293 -20.10 -2.53 -1.69
N PHE A 294 -20.34 -3.05 -0.49
CA PHE A 294 -21.61 -2.79 0.22
C PHE A 294 -21.82 -1.31 0.52
N SER A 295 -20.76 -0.56 0.81
CA SER A 295 -20.85 0.88 1.04
C SER A 295 -21.19 1.67 -0.23
N ALA A 296 -20.71 1.21 -1.39
CA ALA A 296 -21.03 1.78 -2.69
C ALA A 296 -22.50 1.50 -3.07
N ASP A 297 -22.94 0.26 -2.91
CA ASP A 297 -24.22 -0.22 -3.45
C ASP A 297 -25.43 0.05 -2.53
N ASP A 298 -25.25 -0.01 -1.20
CA ASP A 298 -26.34 0.13 -0.24
C ASP A 298 -26.16 1.36 0.66
N ARG A 299 -27.06 2.33 0.48
CA ARG A 299 -27.11 3.56 1.30
C ARG A 299 -27.32 3.25 2.79
N ARG A 300 -28.20 2.32 3.13
CA ARG A 300 -28.48 1.97 4.55
C ARG A 300 -27.26 1.33 5.18
N PHE A 301 -26.58 0.46 4.44
CA PHE A 301 -25.30 -0.09 4.86
C PHE A 301 -24.29 1.02 5.15
N ARG A 302 -24.14 1.99 4.24
CA ARG A 302 -23.24 3.14 4.42
C ARG A 302 -23.56 3.95 5.67
N GLU A 303 -24.83 4.26 5.91
CA GLU A 303 -25.28 4.98 7.10
C GLU A 303 -24.94 4.20 8.38
N ARG A 304 -25.16 2.88 8.39
CA ARG A 304 -24.82 2.00 9.51
C ARG A 304 -23.32 1.83 9.73
N ARG A 305 -22.54 1.76 8.65
CA ARG A 305 -21.08 1.78 8.69
C ARG A 305 -20.59 3.07 9.32
N ALA A 306 -21.11 4.23 8.90
CA ALA A 306 -20.75 5.51 9.47
C ALA A 306 -21.14 5.65 10.96
N VAL A 307 -22.21 4.99 11.41
CA VAL A 307 -22.52 4.89 12.84
C VAL A 307 -21.48 4.03 13.57
N ALA A 308 -21.17 2.85 13.04
CA ALA A 308 -20.15 1.98 13.61
C ALA A 308 -18.79 2.70 13.68
N GLU A 309 -18.34 3.34 12.60
CA GLU A 309 -17.07 4.09 12.57
C GLU A 309 -17.02 5.19 13.63
N ARG A 310 -18.10 5.95 13.83
CA ARG A 310 -18.18 6.96 14.90
C ARG A 310 -18.11 6.34 16.30
N GLU A 311 -18.76 5.20 16.53
CA GLU A 311 -18.64 4.46 17.79
C GLU A 311 -17.18 4.04 18.02
N LEU A 312 -16.49 3.59 16.97
CA LEU A 312 -15.10 3.16 17.04
C LEU A 312 -14.13 4.33 17.27
N GLU A 313 -14.34 5.47 16.62
CA GLU A 313 -13.60 6.71 16.88
C GLU A 313 -13.74 7.15 18.34
N ALA A 314 -14.97 7.09 18.89
CA ALA A 314 -15.21 7.41 20.29
C ALA A 314 -14.45 6.45 21.23
N ILE A 315 -14.46 5.15 20.93
CA ILE A 315 -13.72 4.15 21.70
C ILE A 315 -12.20 4.40 21.61
N ALA A 316 -11.68 4.74 20.43
CA ALA A 316 -10.27 5.03 20.21
C ALA A 316 -9.82 6.29 20.95
N ALA A 317 -10.64 7.36 20.91
CA ALA A 317 -10.40 8.59 21.66
C ALA A 317 -10.35 8.34 23.18
N LEU A 318 -11.28 7.53 23.70
CA LEU A 318 -11.28 7.12 25.11
C LEU A 318 -10.05 6.27 25.48
N ALA A 319 -9.61 5.39 24.57
CA ALA A 319 -8.39 4.60 24.78
C ALA A 319 -7.14 5.49 24.83
N ALA A 320 -7.06 6.53 23.99
CA ALA A 320 -5.96 7.49 23.98
C ALA A 320 -5.92 8.35 25.26
N THR A 321 -7.07 8.79 25.76
CA THR A 321 -7.15 9.53 27.04
C THR A 321 -7.01 8.61 28.26
N GLY A 322 -7.18 7.29 28.08
CA GLY A 322 -7.21 6.29 29.15
C GLY A 322 -8.40 6.46 30.09
N GLN A 323 -9.46 7.12 29.62
CA GLN A 323 -10.74 7.14 30.31
C GLN A 323 -11.47 5.82 30.06
N ARG A 324 -12.10 5.29 31.12
CA ARG A 324 -12.96 4.12 31.00
C ARG A 324 -14.24 4.56 30.25
N PRO A 325 -14.71 3.80 29.26
CA PRO A 325 -15.98 4.11 28.59
C PRO A 325 -17.10 4.10 29.62
N PRO A 326 -18.12 4.95 29.46
CA PRO A 326 -19.34 4.86 30.26
C PRO A 326 -19.93 3.45 30.09
N ASN A 327 -20.32 2.81 31.19
CA ASN A 327 -20.92 1.47 31.15
C ASN A 327 -22.20 1.53 30.27
N GLY A 328 -22.20 0.85 29.11
CA GLY A 328 -23.42 0.71 28.29
C GLY A 328 -23.29 0.88 26.78
N VAL A 329 -22.08 0.81 26.19
CA VAL A 329 -21.87 0.65 24.74
C VAL A 329 -21.43 -0.78 24.44
#